data_AF-A0A024WLM8-F1
#
_entry.id   AF-A0A024WLM8-F1
#
_cell.length_a   1.000
_cell.length_b   1.000
_cell.length_c   1.000
_cell.angle_alpha   90.00
_cell.angle_beta   90.00
_cell.angle_gamma   90.00
#
_symmetry.space_group_name_H-M   'P 1'
#
loop_
_entity.id
_entity.type
_entity.pdbx_description
1 polymer ?
#
loop_
_entity_poly.entity_id
_entity_poly.type
_entity_poly.pdbx_seq_one_letter_code
_entity_poly.pdbx_strand_id
1 'polypeptide(L)'
;MTNILLFFNILWMSTLFVSANVDKEVPTVKWGQNSSQLTLIVSIPKMEKEEIQFKENIIYVSAINKDGKHYELILNLLRPIIPEVH
;
A
#
# COMPACT_ATOMS: atom_id res chain seq x y z
N MET A 1 -31.91 36.04 12.04
CA MET A 1 -30.50 36.15 11.59
C MET A 1 -29.62 34.96 11.99
N THR A 2 -30.14 33.92 12.64
CA THR A 2 -29.36 32.80 13.20
C THR A 2 -28.97 31.71 12.19
N ASN A 3 -29.74 31.53 11.11
CA ASN A 3 -29.52 30.46 10.11
C ASN A 3 -28.31 30.68 9.17
N ILE A 4 -27.91 31.94 8.94
CA ILE A 4 -26.80 32.26 8.02
C ILE A 4 -25.44 31.94 8.67
N LEU A 5 -25.30 32.20 9.97
CA LEU A 5 -24.09 31.87 10.74
C LEU A 5 -23.84 30.36 10.86
N LEU A 6 -24.91 29.56 10.93
CA LEU A 6 -24.82 28.09 10.93
C LEU A 6 -24.32 27.55 9.59
N PHE A 7 -24.80 28.11 8.48
CA PHE A 7 -24.35 27.72 7.13
C PHE A 7 -22.86 27.95 6.92
N PHE A 8 -22.31 29.07 7.40
CA PHE A 8 -20.88 29.36 7.32
C PHE A 8 -20.02 28.39 8.15
N ASN A 9 -20.50 27.96 9.33
CA ASN A 9 -19.78 26.99 10.17
C ASN A 9 -19.77 25.59 9.55
N ILE A 10 -20.89 25.17 8.93
CA ILE A 10 -20.98 23.86 8.25
C ILE A 10 -20.08 23.85 6.99
N LEU A 11 -20.05 24.96 6.24
CA LEU A 11 -19.20 25.07 5.06
C LEU A 11 -17.71 25.04 5.43
N TRP A 12 -17.30 25.66 6.54
CA TRP A 12 -15.92 25.62 7.04
C TRP A 12 -15.51 24.20 7.48
N MET A 13 -16.40 23.43 8.10
CA MET A 13 -16.09 22.05 8.51
C MET A 13 -15.98 21.08 7.32
N SER A 14 -16.58 21.40 6.17
CA SER A 14 -16.54 20.53 4.98
C SER A 14 -15.15 20.45 4.31
N THR A 15 -14.27 21.41 4.55
CA THR A 15 -12.91 21.42 3.97
C THR A 15 -11.91 20.54 4.73
N LEU A 16 -12.26 19.98 5.88
CA LEU A 16 -11.36 19.17 6.71
C LEU A 16 -11.26 17.69 6.28
N PHE A 17 -12.09 17.26 5.32
CA PHE A 17 -12.07 15.90 4.80
C PHE A 17 -11.66 15.86 3.32
N VAL A 18 -10.59 16.56 2.96
CA VAL A 18 -9.85 16.20 1.76
C VAL A 18 -9.04 14.96 2.13
N SER A 19 -9.56 13.78 1.75
CA SER A 19 -8.75 12.56 1.75
C SER A 19 -7.53 12.85 0.89
N ALA A 20 -6.36 12.93 1.52
CA ALA A 20 -5.10 12.98 0.80
C ALA A 20 -5.04 11.67 0.00
N ASN A 21 -5.20 11.75 -1.31
CA ASN A 21 -4.76 10.68 -2.20
C ASN A 21 -3.24 10.62 -2.01
N VAL A 22 -2.80 9.73 -1.13
CA VAL A 22 -1.38 9.46 -0.96
C VAL A 22 -0.95 8.73 -2.22
N ASP A 23 -0.19 9.43 -3.06
CA ASP A 23 0.41 8.82 -4.23
C ASP A 23 1.28 7.65 -3.78
N LYS A 24 0.96 6.46 -4.29
CA LYS A 24 1.64 5.21 -3.93
C LYS A 24 2.68 4.90 -4.98
N GLU A 25 3.91 4.69 -4.56
CA GLU A 25 5.00 4.32 -5.44
C GLU A 25 5.05 2.80 -5.64
N VAL A 26 5.43 2.36 -6.84
CA VAL A 26 5.69 0.94 -7.09
C VAL A 26 7.15 0.65 -6.75
N PRO A 27 7.45 -0.27 -5.80
CA PRO A 27 8.82 -0.56 -5.42
C PRO A 27 9.56 -1.31 -6.55
N THR A 28 10.89 -1.27 -6.51
CA THR A 28 11.69 -2.09 -7.43
C THR A 28 11.64 -3.55 -7.01
N VAL A 29 11.30 -4.43 -7.95
CA VAL A 29 11.17 -5.87 -7.71
C VAL A 29 12.16 -6.63 -8.57
N LYS A 30 12.96 -7.49 -7.95
CA LYS A 30 13.75 -8.52 -8.62
C LYS A 30 13.13 -9.87 -8.30
N TRP A 31 13.07 -10.75 -9.29
CA TRP A 31 12.47 -12.06 -9.12
C TRP A 31 13.30 -13.13 -9.81
N GLY A 32 13.18 -14.35 -9.32
CA GLY A 32 13.78 -15.54 -9.90
C GLY A 32 13.00 -16.77 -9.46
N GLN A 33 13.08 -17.83 -10.25
CA GLN A 33 12.38 -19.07 -9.98
C GLN A 33 13.30 -20.26 -10.24
N ASN A 34 13.27 -21.24 -9.33
CA ASN A 34 13.83 -22.57 -9.55
C ASN A 34 12.69 -23.60 -9.71
N SER A 35 13.02 -24.89 -9.76
CA SER A 35 12.02 -25.95 -9.97
C SER A 35 10.92 -26.04 -8.90
N SER A 36 11.15 -25.53 -7.69
CA SER A 36 10.24 -25.69 -6.54
C SER A 36 9.84 -24.39 -5.86
N GLN A 37 10.59 -23.30 -6.04
CA GLN A 37 10.41 -22.05 -5.30
C GLN A 37 10.49 -20.84 -6.23
N LEU A 38 9.59 -19.88 -5.98
CA LEU A 38 9.62 -18.53 -6.53
C LEU A 38 10.20 -17.60 -5.46
N THR A 39 11.26 -16.87 -5.81
CA THR A 39 11.90 -15.90 -4.93
C THR A 39 11.65 -14.49 -5.44
N LEU A 40 11.17 -13.62 -4.55
CA LEU A 40 10.90 -12.20 -4.80
C LEU A 40 11.72 -11.34 -3.85
N ILE A 41 12.43 -10.36 -4.39
CA ILE A 41 13.21 -9.37 -3.64
C ILE A 41 12.62 -8.01 -3.93
N VAL A 42 11.91 -7.45 -2.95
CA VAL A 42 11.29 -6.13 -3.02
C VAL A 42 12.20 -5.11 -2.35
N SER A 43 12.65 -4.10 -3.10
CA SER A 43 13.59 -3.09 -2.61
C SER A 43 12.86 -1.80 -2.29
N ILE A 44 12.78 -1.45 -1.00
CA ILE A 44 12.19 -0.22 -0.48
C ILE A 44 13.24 0.55 0.32
N PRO A 45 13.57 1.80 -0.03
CA PRO A 45 14.59 2.57 0.68
C PRO A 45 14.08 3.00 2.05
N LYS A 46 14.89 2.84 3.10
CA LYS A 46 14.59 3.26 4.49
C LYS A 46 13.21 2.80 4.97
N MET A 47 12.89 1.53 4.78
CA MET A 47 11.62 0.95 5.23
C MET A 47 11.40 1.15 6.73
N GLU A 48 10.18 1.55 7.10
CA GLU A 48 9.76 1.75 8.49
C GLU A 48 8.69 0.75 8.88
N LYS A 49 7.69 0.57 8.02
CA LYS A 49 6.58 -0.37 8.22
C LYS A 49 6.35 -1.16 6.95
N GLU A 50 6.05 -2.44 7.11
CA GLU A 50 5.63 -3.32 6.02
C GLU A 50 4.41 -4.14 6.41
N GLU A 51 3.66 -4.55 5.39
CA GLU A 51 2.56 -5.49 5.47
C GLU A 51 2.61 -6.37 4.22
N ILE A 52 2.65 -7.69 4.43
CA ILE A 52 2.68 -8.68 3.36
C ILE A 52 1.48 -9.59 3.53
N GLN A 53 0.69 -9.76 2.48
CA GLN A 53 -0.42 -10.69 2.46
C GLN A 53 -0.26 -11.68 1.30
N PHE A 54 -0.37 -12.96 1.63
CA PHE A 54 -0.38 -14.04 0.64
C PHE A 54 -1.80 -14.56 0.49
N LYS A 55 -2.27 -14.62 -0.76
CA LYS A 55 -3.47 -15.34 -1.18
C LYS A 55 -3.07 -16.45 -2.15
N GLU A 56 -4.04 -17.24 -2.57
CA GLU A 56 -3.84 -18.43 -3.41
C GLU A 56 -2.85 -18.20 -4.56
N ASN A 57 -3.04 -17.16 -5.37
CA ASN A 57 -2.14 -16.78 -6.46
C ASN A 57 -1.79 -15.29 -6.46
N ILE A 58 -1.96 -14.60 -5.33
CA ILE A 58 -1.71 -13.15 -5.22
C ILE A 58 -0.77 -12.88 -4.07
N ILE A 59 0.25 -12.05 -4.33
CA ILE A 59 1.12 -11.48 -3.30
C ILE A 59 0.83 -9.98 -3.24
N TYR A 60 0.44 -9.51 -2.07
CA TYR A 60 0.27 -8.11 -1.77
C TYR A 60 1.39 -7.64 -0.84
N VAL A 61 2.07 -6.56 -1.20
CA VAL A 61 3.07 -5.90 -0.37
C VAL A 61 2.71 -4.43 -0.26
N SER A 62 2.58 -3.95 0.98
CA SER A 62 2.42 -2.55 1.32
C SER A 62 3.55 -2.15 2.25
N ALA A 63 4.15 -0.99 2.02
CA ALA A 63 5.20 -0.49 2.90
C ALA A 63 5.18 1.03 3.00
N ILE A 64 5.71 1.53 4.11
CA ILE A 64 5.93 2.95 4.34
C ILE A 64 7.42 3.11 4.66
N ASN A 65 8.05 4.09 4.01
CA ASN A 65 9.43 4.45 4.36
C ASN A 65 9.47 5.61 5.36
N LYS A 66 10.64 5.81 5.96
CA LYS A 66 10.91 6.89 6.93
C LYS A 66 10.72 8.31 6.36
N ASP A 67 10.66 8.45 5.04
CA ASP A 67 10.41 9.73 4.38
C ASP A 67 8.89 9.98 4.18
N GLY A 68 8.02 9.09 4.71
CA GLY A 68 6.56 9.17 4.62
C GLY A 68 5.98 8.71 3.29
N LYS A 69 6.79 8.12 2.40
CA LYS A 69 6.33 7.59 1.11
C LYS A 69 5.70 6.22 1.28
N HIS A 70 4.56 6.04 0.62
CA HIS A 70 3.84 4.78 0.60
C HIS A 70 4.19 4.00 -0.66
N TYR A 71 4.43 2.71 -0.49
CA TYR A 71 4.73 1.78 -1.56
C TYR A 71 3.67 0.69 -1.58
N GLU A 72 3.18 0.36 -2.77
CA GLU A 72 2.26 -0.76 -2.98
C GLU A 72 2.70 -1.61 -4.17
N LEU A 73 2.59 -2.92 -3.99
CA LEU A 73 2.86 -3.92 -5.02
C LEU A 73 1.81 -5.03 -4.93
N ILE A 74 1.17 -5.30 -6.07
CA ILE A 74 0.24 -6.41 -6.24
C ILE A 74 0.78 -7.30 -7.35
N LEU A 75 1.12 -8.54 -7.01
CA LEU A 75 1.60 -9.53 -7.96
C LEU A 75 0.53 -10.61 -8.14
N ASN A 76 0.00 -10.71 -9.35
CA ASN A 76 -0.87 -11.81 -9.76
C ASN A 76 -0.02 -12.90 -10.41
N LEU A 77 -0.01 -14.10 -9.82
CA LEU A 77 0.79 -15.22 -10.27
C LEU A 77 -0.03 -16.14 -11.17
N LEU A 78 0.66 -16.76 -12.14
CA LEU A 78 0.06 -17.72 -13.09
C LEU A 78 -0.30 -19.06 -12.44
N ARG A 79 0.30 -19.35 -11.28
CA ARG A 79 0.07 -20.58 -10.52
C ARG A 79 -0.13 -20.24 -9.04
N PRO A 80 -0.90 -21.05 -8.30
CA PRO A 80 -1.01 -20.90 -6.87
C PRO A 80 0.35 -21.04 -6.17
N ILE A 81 0.51 -20.35 -5.05
CA ILE A 81 1.66 -20.43 -4.16
C ILE A 81 1.26 -20.96 -2.80
N ILE A 82 2.20 -21.60 -2.15
CA ILE A 82 2.12 -21.97 -0.74
C ILE A 82 3.09 -21.06 -0.01
N PRO A 83 2.62 -20.08 0.78
CA PRO A 83 3.51 -19.20 1.51
C PRO A 83 4.28 -20.00 2.57
N GLU A 84 5.60 -19.77 2.64
CA GLU A 84 6.40 -20.28 3.75
C GLU A 84 6.05 -19.46 5.00
N VAL A 85 5.41 -20.10 5.98
CA VAL A 85 5.10 -19.48 7.28
C VAL A 85 6.41 -19.38 8.07
N HIS A 86 6.87 -18.16 8.35
CA HIS A 86 7.95 -17.89 9.30
C HIS A 86 7.38 -17.60 10.68
#